data_AF-A0A7G5LQN0-F1
#
_entry.id   AF-A0A7G5LQN0-F1
#
_cell.length_a   1.000
_cell.length_b   1.000
_cell.length_c   1.000
_cell.angle_alpha   90.00
_cell.angle_beta   90.00
_cell.angle_gamma   90.00
#
_symmetry.space_group_name_H-M   'P 1'
#
loop_
_entity.id
_entity.type
_entity.pdbx_description
1 polymer ?
#
loop_
_entity_poly.entity_id
_entity_poly.type
_entity_poly.pdbx_seq_one_letter_code
_entity_poly.pdbx_strand_id
1 'polypeptide(L)'
;MLSDSTISTAGSHSYGIAATSGAQFVAEKVGITTSDDGADGVLAQNTGTEITLRNLDIVTQGPSARGIRVLDGAFVSAEQIAIVTEGSGASEAIRVENGSEMTLVDADISVLGSDSWGILVDTSVFDASGIQIATDGANATGVDVYGAGAWGGGG
;
A
#
# COMPACT_ATOMS: atom_id res chain seq x y z
N MET A 1 18.72 -4.05 -1.37
CA MET A 1 18.39 -2.61 -1.27
C MET A 1 18.29 -2.05 -2.67
N LEU A 2 17.24 -1.28 -2.94
CA LEU A 2 17.05 -0.48 -4.14
C LEU A 2 16.99 0.99 -3.73
N SER A 3 17.65 1.88 -4.46
CA SER A 3 17.53 3.31 -4.22
C SER A 3 17.58 4.15 -5.48
N ASP A 4 17.08 5.38 -5.41
CA ASP A 4 17.23 6.42 -6.44
C ASP A 4 16.82 5.94 -7.84
N SER A 5 15.65 5.31 -7.91
CA SER A 5 15.21 4.55 -9.07
C SER A 5 13.75 4.85 -9.43
N THR A 6 13.40 4.55 -10.68
CA THR A 6 12.02 4.58 -11.16
C THR A 6 11.62 3.23 -11.72
N ILE A 7 10.44 2.75 -11.34
CA ILE A 7 9.86 1.49 -11.82
C ILE A 7 8.55 1.80 -12.53
N SER A 8 8.34 1.21 -13.71
CA SER A 8 7.05 1.27 -14.40
C SER A 8 6.65 -0.10 -14.93
N THR A 9 5.43 -0.51 -14.64
CA THR A 9 4.85 -1.76 -15.14
C THR A 9 3.45 -1.52 -15.72
N ALA A 10 3.13 -2.25 -16.79
CA ALA A 10 1.87 -2.06 -17.52
C ALA A 10 1.16 -3.39 -17.83
N GLY A 11 1.53 -4.47 -17.12
CA GLY A 11 0.88 -5.77 -17.26
C GLY A 11 -0.17 -5.96 -16.17
N SER A 12 -1.28 -6.63 -16.51
CA SER A 12 -2.27 -7.06 -15.53
C SER A 12 -1.65 -7.92 -14.44
N HIS A 13 -2.01 -7.66 -13.18
CA HIS A 13 -1.45 -8.30 -11.98
C HIS A 13 0.09 -8.20 -11.89
N SER A 14 0.67 -7.15 -12.48
CA SER A 14 2.10 -6.86 -12.33
C SER A 14 2.39 -6.13 -11.03
N TYR A 15 3.63 -6.23 -10.55
CA TYR A 15 4.06 -5.60 -9.31
C TYR A 15 5.26 -4.70 -9.59
N GLY A 16 5.26 -3.47 -9.05
CA GLY A 16 6.44 -2.63 -9.09
C GLY A 16 7.58 -3.24 -8.26
N ILE A 17 7.29 -3.52 -7.00
CA ILE A 17 8.16 -4.28 -6.09
C ILE A 17 7.36 -5.46 -5.55
N ALA A 18 7.91 -6.67 -5.62
CA ALA A 18 7.34 -7.85 -4.97
C ALA A 18 8.40 -8.52 -4.10
N ALA A 19 8.17 -8.57 -2.79
CA ALA A 19 8.95 -9.37 -1.86
C ALA A 19 8.04 -10.46 -1.27
N THR A 20 8.49 -11.71 -1.32
CA THR A 20 7.72 -12.85 -0.85
C THR A 20 8.61 -13.86 -0.14
N SER A 21 7.98 -14.76 0.61
CA SER A 21 8.62 -16.00 1.08
C SER A 21 9.87 -15.78 1.96
N GLY A 22 9.77 -14.89 2.94
CA GLY A 22 10.86 -14.62 3.88
C GLY A 22 11.87 -13.58 3.39
N ALA A 23 11.52 -12.85 2.33
CA ALA A 23 12.42 -11.84 1.76
C ALA A 23 12.59 -10.64 2.69
N GLN A 24 13.82 -10.17 2.81
CA GLN A 24 14.14 -8.91 3.50
C GLN A 24 14.59 -7.88 2.46
N PHE A 25 13.87 -6.77 2.36
CA PHE A 25 14.11 -5.79 1.31
C PHE A 25 14.01 -4.35 1.83
N VAL A 26 14.77 -3.46 1.20
CA VAL A 26 14.78 -2.03 1.51
C VAL A 26 14.69 -1.26 0.20
N ALA A 27 13.74 -0.33 0.12
CA ALA A 27 13.60 0.64 -0.96
C ALA A 27 13.68 2.08 -0.41
N GLU A 28 14.49 2.93 -1.03
CA GLU A 28 14.60 4.35 -0.65
C GLU A 28 14.59 5.25 -1.89
N LYS A 29 13.82 6.35 -1.91
CA LYS A 29 13.79 7.29 -3.06
C LYS A 29 13.43 6.58 -4.37
N VAL A 30 12.31 5.86 -4.35
CA VAL A 30 11.84 5.10 -5.52
C VAL A 30 10.50 5.65 -5.98
N GLY A 31 10.42 6.00 -7.27
CA GLY A 31 9.15 6.28 -7.94
C GLY A 31 8.59 5.01 -8.59
N ILE A 32 7.31 4.72 -8.37
CA ILE A 32 6.64 3.52 -8.91
C ILE A 32 5.39 3.96 -9.65
N THR A 33 5.20 3.47 -10.88
CA THR A 33 3.96 3.65 -11.64
C THR A 33 3.47 2.33 -12.22
N THR A 34 2.25 1.93 -11.87
CA THR A 34 1.60 0.72 -12.40
C THR A 34 0.27 1.10 -13.05
N SER A 35 -0.08 0.47 -14.19
CA SER A 35 -1.18 1.00 -15.02
C SER A 35 -2.29 0.03 -15.43
N ASP A 36 -2.15 -1.26 -15.18
CA ASP A 36 -3.13 -2.27 -15.64
C ASP A 36 -3.90 -2.89 -14.46
N ASP A 37 -4.95 -3.64 -14.75
CA ASP A 37 -5.85 -4.26 -13.76
C ASP A 37 -5.08 -5.07 -12.71
N GLY A 38 -5.35 -4.79 -11.43
CA GLY A 38 -4.72 -5.44 -10.29
C GLY A 38 -3.20 -5.24 -10.19
N ALA A 39 -2.64 -4.24 -10.89
CA ALA A 39 -1.20 -4.00 -10.88
C ALA A 39 -0.77 -3.22 -9.62
N ASP A 40 -0.32 -3.91 -8.57
CA ASP A 40 0.02 -3.28 -7.31
C ASP A 40 1.42 -2.61 -7.36
N GLY A 41 1.57 -1.46 -6.68
CA GLY A 41 2.86 -0.77 -6.57
C GLY A 41 3.88 -1.59 -5.79
N VAL A 42 3.52 -1.99 -4.57
CA VAL A 42 4.35 -2.84 -3.69
C VAL A 42 3.52 -4.00 -3.14
N LEU A 43 4.07 -5.22 -3.26
CA LEU A 43 3.55 -6.45 -2.68
C LEU A 43 4.54 -7.01 -1.64
N ALA A 44 4.07 -7.18 -0.41
CA ALA A 44 4.75 -7.92 0.65
C ALA A 44 3.90 -9.13 1.06
N GLN A 45 4.42 -10.35 0.90
CA GLN A 45 3.65 -11.56 1.13
C GLN A 45 4.41 -12.65 1.89
N ASN A 46 3.68 -13.42 2.69
CA ASN A 46 4.13 -14.57 3.49
C ASN A 46 4.91 -14.18 4.74
N THR A 47 4.74 -15.00 5.78
CA THR A 47 5.45 -14.88 7.05
C THR A 47 6.96 -14.82 6.88
N GLY A 48 7.59 -13.91 7.64
CA GLY A 48 9.04 -13.66 7.61
C GLY A 48 9.47 -12.71 6.49
N THR A 49 8.57 -12.30 5.60
CA THR A 49 8.85 -11.21 4.66
C THR A 49 8.78 -9.88 5.39
N GLU A 50 9.86 -9.10 5.27
CA GLU A 50 10.00 -7.78 5.89
C GLU A 50 10.48 -6.77 4.84
N ILE A 51 9.71 -5.71 4.64
CA ILE A 51 10.10 -4.61 3.74
C ILE A 51 10.20 -3.30 4.51
N THR A 52 11.30 -2.56 4.27
CA THR A 52 11.42 -1.15 4.68
C THR A 52 11.29 -0.25 3.46
N LEU A 53 10.37 0.72 3.49
CA LEU A 53 10.12 1.69 2.44
C LEU A 53 10.37 3.11 2.97
N ARG A 54 11.19 3.91 2.28
CA ARG A 54 11.51 5.29 2.70
C ARG A 54 11.46 6.25 1.52
N ASN A 55 10.68 7.32 1.61
CA ASN A 55 10.62 8.34 0.57
C ASN A 55 10.22 7.73 -0.80
N LEU A 56 9.05 7.12 -0.87
CA LEU A 56 8.53 6.52 -2.09
C LEU A 56 7.35 7.34 -2.64
N ASP A 57 7.31 7.47 -3.96
CA ASP A 57 6.18 8.02 -4.71
C ASP A 57 5.53 6.89 -5.51
N ILE A 58 4.28 6.54 -5.21
CA ILE A 58 3.58 5.42 -5.82
C ILE A 58 2.33 5.93 -6.54
N VAL A 59 2.19 5.59 -7.83
CA VAL A 59 1.00 5.88 -8.63
C VAL A 59 0.45 4.58 -9.20
N THR A 60 -0.82 4.26 -8.92
CA THR A 60 -1.51 3.12 -9.53
C THR A 60 -2.73 3.59 -10.32
N GLN A 61 -2.83 3.17 -11.58
CA GLN A 61 -3.87 3.67 -12.50
C GLN A 61 -4.89 2.61 -12.91
N GLY A 62 -4.53 1.33 -12.80
CA GLY A 62 -5.40 0.23 -13.17
C GLY A 62 -6.52 0.00 -12.15
N PRO A 63 -7.69 -0.53 -12.58
CA PRO A 63 -8.74 -0.93 -11.65
C PRO A 63 -8.24 -2.03 -10.68
N SER A 64 -8.84 -2.10 -9.49
CA SER A 64 -8.46 -3.05 -8.43
C SER A 64 -6.98 -3.00 -7.99
N ALA A 65 -6.24 -1.97 -8.39
CA ALA A 65 -4.80 -1.86 -8.16
C ALA A 65 -4.52 -1.20 -6.81
N ARG A 66 -3.48 -1.69 -6.13
CA ARG A 66 -3.12 -1.21 -4.79
C ARG A 66 -1.81 -0.48 -4.76
N GLY A 67 -1.71 0.58 -3.96
CA GLY A 67 -0.43 1.24 -3.73
C GLY A 67 0.55 0.30 -3.01
N ILE A 68 0.19 -0.10 -1.79
CA ILE A 68 0.93 -1.06 -0.97
C ILE A 68 -0.02 -2.15 -0.49
N ARG A 69 0.32 -3.41 -0.77
CA ARG A 69 -0.40 -4.59 -0.28
C ARG A 69 0.49 -5.44 0.62
N VAL A 70 0.03 -5.66 1.85
CA VAL A 70 0.68 -6.51 2.84
C VAL A 70 -0.24 -7.67 3.18
N LEU A 71 0.19 -8.90 2.92
CA LEU A 71 -0.65 -10.08 3.12
C LEU A 71 0.09 -11.29 3.69
N ASP A 72 -0.68 -12.20 4.28
CA ASP A 72 -0.26 -13.52 4.75
C ASP A 72 0.88 -13.47 5.79
N GLY A 73 0.78 -12.56 6.77
CA GLY A 73 1.71 -12.44 7.89
C GLY A 73 3.03 -11.75 7.55
N ALA A 74 3.07 -10.97 6.46
CA ALA A 74 4.21 -10.11 6.14
C ALA A 74 4.22 -8.85 7.02
N PHE A 75 5.40 -8.23 7.13
CA PHE A 75 5.59 -6.97 7.84
C PHE A 75 6.15 -5.89 6.89
N VAL A 76 5.58 -4.67 6.98
CA VAL A 76 6.10 -3.49 6.27
C VAL A 76 6.31 -2.34 7.24
N SER A 77 7.48 -1.71 7.17
CA SER A 77 7.75 -0.41 7.78
C SER A 77 7.94 0.64 6.71
N ALA A 78 7.13 1.69 6.75
CA ALA A 78 7.09 2.69 5.72
C ALA A 78 7.13 4.11 6.31
N GLU A 79 7.99 4.96 5.74
CA GLU A 79 8.21 6.33 6.18
C GLU A 79 8.27 7.27 4.97
N GLN A 80 7.62 8.43 5.02
CA GLN A 80 7.62 9.43 3.94
C GLN A 80 7.09 8.83 2.64
N ILE A 81 5.82 8.44 2.61
CA ILE A 81 5.22 7.79 1.44
C ILE A 81 4.16 8.70 0.81
N ALA A 82 4.23 8.90 -0.50
CA ALA A 82 3.15 9.47 -1.28
C ALA A 82 2.49 8.39 -2.13
N ILE A 83 1.17 8.28 -2.07
CA ILE A 83 0.39 7.34 -2.89
C ILE A 83 -0.74 8.06 -3.61
N VAL A 84 -0.83 7.86 -4.92
CA VAL A 84 -1.98 8.26 -5.73
C VAL A 84 -2.60 7.02 -6.37
N THR A 85 -3.88 6.79 -6.13
CA THR A 85 -4.65 5.73 -6.79
C THR A 85 -5.71 6.34 -7.70
N GLU A 86 -5.60 6.09 -9.00
CA GLU A 86 -6.53 6.60 -10.02
C GLU A 86 -7.55 5.55 -10.47
N GLY A 87 -7.21 4.27 -10.31
CA GLY A 87 -8.06 3.15 -10.70
C GLY A 87 -9.35 3.06 -9.89
N SER A 88 -10.43 2.60 -10.49
CA SER A 88 -11.74 2.40 -9.83
C SER A 88 -12.00 0.95 -9.44
N GLY A 89 -12.95 0.72 -8.53
CA GLY A 89 -13.51 -0.60 -8.24
C GLY A 89 -12.57 -1.44 -7.40
N ALA A 90 -12.56 -1.18 -6.09
CA ALA A 90 -11.68 -1.81 -5.11
C ALA A 90 -10.18 -1.58 -5.36
N SER A 91 -9.83 -0.37 -5.79
CA SER A 91 -8.46 0.11 -5.66
C SER A 91 -8.25 0.57 -4.21
N GLU A 92 -7.12 0.19 -3.62
CA GLU A 92 -6.79 0.59 -2.25
C GLU A 92 -5.39 1.21 -2.21
N ALA A 93 -5.23 2.41 -1.65
CA ALA A 93 -3.87 2.96 -1.53
C ALA A 93 -3.00 2.06 -0.63
N ILE A 94 -3.57 1.57 0.48
CA ILE A 94 -2.95 0.60 1.37
C ILE A 94 -3.95 -0.49 1.74
N ARG A 95 -3.56 -1.76 1.55
CA ARG A 95 -4.30 -2.95 1.99
C ARG A 95 -3.43 -3.78 2.92
N VAL A 96 -3.88 -3.99 4.16
CA VAL A 96 -3.20 -4.85 5.14
C VAL A 96 -4.15 -5.97 5.57
N GLU A 97 -3.80 -7.20 5.22
CA GLU A 97 -4.71 -8.34 5.36
C GLU A 97 -4.05 -9.64 5.85
N ASN A 98 -4.88 -10.56 6.33
CA ASN A 98 -4.50 -11.93 6.71
C ASN A 98 -3.39 -12.01 7.77
N GLY A 99 -3.57 -11.32 8.90
CA GLY A 99 -2.63 -11.38 10.02
C GLY A 99 -1.31 -10.66 9.76
N SER A 100 -1.31 -9.72 8.82
CA SER A 100 -0.13 -8.92 8.48
C SER A 100 0.00 -7.70 9.37
N GLU A 101 1.15 -7.06 9.29
CA GLU A 101 1.48 -5.92 10.11
C GLU A 101 2.10 -4.81 9.26
N MET A 102 1.70 -3.56 9.51
CA MET A 102 2.33 -2.41 8.89
C MET A 102 2.45 -1.23 9.84
N THR A 103 3.61 -0.58 9.80
CA THR A 103 3.86 0.73 10.42
C THR A 103 4.01 1.79 9.35
N LEU A 104 3.32 2.91 9.49
CA LEU A 104 3.33 4.02 8.55
C LEU A 104 3.57 5.35 9.25
N VAL A 105 4.65 6.05 8.87
CA VAL A 105 4.99 7.37 9.39
C VAL A 105 5.06 8.37 8.25
N ASP A 106 4.40 9.51 8.40
CA ASP A 106 4.40 10.62 7.44
C ASP A 106 4.02 10.17 6.03
N ALA A 107 2.71 10.12 5.75
CA ALA A 107 2.21 9.72 4.44
C ALA A 107 1.16 10.68 3.89
N ASP A 108 1.18 10.88 2.57
CA ASP A 108 0.18 11.62 1.82
C ASP A 108 -0.50 10.67 0.83
N ILE A 109 -1.79 10.45 1.00
CA ILE A 109 -2.58 9.48 0.24
C ILE A 109 -3.71 10.22 -0.49
N SER A 110 -3.75 10.08 -1.81
CA SER A 110 -4.82 10.60 -2.66
C SER A 110 -5.53 9.45 -3.40
N VAL A 111 -6.83 9.30 -3.16
CA VAL A 111 -7.67 8.28 -3.81
C VAL A 111 -8.65 8.98 -4.73
N LEU A 112 -8.41 8.86 -6.04
CA LEU A 112 -9.18 9.54 -7.08
C LEU A 112 -10.23 8.62 -7.72
N GLY A 113 -10.00 7.30 -7.67
CA GLY A 113 -10.92 6.31 -8.23
C GLY A 113 -12.21 6.13 -7.43
N SER A 114 -13.31 5.80 -8.12
CA SER A 114 -14.59 5.49 -7.46
C SER A 114 -14.57 4.13 -6.76
N ASP A 115 -15.43 3.97 -5.76
CA ASP A 115 -15.63 2.71 -5.02
C ASP A 115 -14.30 2.12 -4.53
N SER A 116 -13.47 2.97 -3.91
CA SER A 116 -12.07 2.72 -3.58
C SER A 116 -11.75 3.15 -2.15
N TRP A 117 -10.61 2.71 -1.62
CA TRP A 117 -10.21 2.98 -0.24
C TRP A 117 -8.83 3.65 -0.15
N GLY A 118 -8.66 4.55 0.81
CA GLY A 118 -7.34 5.02 1.21
C GLY A 118 -6.62 3.89 1.92
N ILE A 119 -7.11 3.52 3.08
CA ILE A 119 -6.55 2.44 3.90
C ILE A 119 -7.64 1.43 4.19
N LEU A 120 -7.36 0.16 3.88
CA LEU A 120 -8.23 -0.96 4.18
C LEU A 120 -7.47 -2.00 5.00
N VAL A 121 -7.90 -2.22 6.23
CA VAL A 121 -7.26 -3.17 7.16
C VAL A 121 -8.26 -4.24 7.57
N ASP A 122 -7.84 -5.52 7.58
CA ASP A 122 -8.68 -6.58 8.16
C ASP A 122 -8.22 -7.12 9.52
N THR A 123 -8.25 -8.44 9.75
CA THR A 123 -7.65 -9.15 10.88
C THR A 123 -6.11 -9.00 10.92
N SER A 124 -5.64 -7.76 11.00
CA SER A 124 -4.24 -7.36 10.84
C SER A 124 -3.93 -6.19 11.79
N VAL A 125 -2.64 -5.83 11.90
CA VAL A 125 -2.20 -4.68 12.73
C VAL A 125 -1.73 -3.56 11.81
N PHE A 126 -2.22 -2.35 12.07
CA PHE A 126 -1.83 -1.15 11.32
C PHE A 126 -1.64 0.01 12.29
N ASP A 127 -0.39 0.45 12.44
CA ASP A 127 -0.03 1.59 13.26
C ASP A 127 0.43 2.73 12.35
N ALA A 128 -0.18 3.92 12.50
CA ALA A 128 0.13 5.05 11.66
C ALA A 128 0.20 6.38 12.42
N SER A 129 1.09 7.26 11.98
CA SER A 129 1.23 8.63 12.49
C SER A 129 1.62 9.60 11.38
N GLY A 130 1.19 10.85 11.48
CA GLY A 130 1.53 11.87 10.47
C GLY A 130 0.89 11.65 9.09
N ILE A 131 -0.24 10.94 9.02
CA ILE A 131 -0.90 10.62 7.75
C ILE A 131 -1.93 11.67 7.33
N GLN A 132 -2.00 11.96 6.04
CA GLN A 132 -3.05 12.72 5.37
C GLN A 132 -3.70 11.85 4.30
N ILE A 133 -5.03 11.87 4.22
CA ILE A 133 -5.79 11.11 3.23
C ILE A 133 -6.84 12.03 2.59
N ALA A 134 -6.77 12.17 1.27
CA ALA A 134 -7.77 12.83 0.45
C ALA A 134 -8.49 11.80 -0.43
N THR A 135 -9.81 11.83 -0.46
CA THR A 135 -10.63 10.93 -1.27
C THR A 135 -11.58 11.76 -2.14
N ASP A 136 -11.34 11.75 -3.45
CA ASP A 136 -12.11 12.53 -4.42
C ASP A 136 -13.05 11.66 -5.28
N GLY A 137 -12.83 10.34 -5.29
CA GLY A 137 -13.67 9.39 -6.02
C GLY A 137 -15.08 9.24 -5.42
N ALA A 138 -16.06 8.98 -6.28
CA ALA A 138 -17.42 8.67 -5.83
C ALA A 138 -17.42 7.39 -4.96
N ASN A 139 -18.09 7.43 -3.79
CA ASN A 139 -18.09 6.34 -2.80
C ASN A 139 -16.68 5.94 -2.29
N ALA A 140 -15.66 6.77 -2.48
CA ALA A 140 -14.35 6.49 -1.92
C ALA A 140 -14.37 6.64 -0.39
N THR A 141 -13.66 5.77 0.30
CA THR A 141 -13.57 5.75 1.76
C THR A 141 -12.14 6.02 2.20
N GLY A 142 -11.94 6.93 3.16
CA GLY A 142 -10.60 7.27 3.64
C GLY A 142 -9.93 6.09 4.35
N VAL A 143 -10.55 5.59 5.42
CA VAL A 143 -10.06 4.45 6.21
C VAL A 143 -11.22 3.54 6.55
N ASP A 144 -11.05 2.24 6.31
CA ASP A 144 -11.98 1.20 6.73
C ASP A 144 -11.21 0.02 7.37
N VAL A 145 -11.76 -0.48 8.48
CA VAL A 145 -11.14 -1.50 9.32
C VAL A 145 -12.20 -2.52 9.69
N TYR A 146 -12.01 -3.77 9.32
CA TYR A 146 -13.01 -4.82 9.59
C TYR A 146 -12.40 -6.17 9.93
N GLY A 147 -13.00 -6.90 10.87
CA GLY A 147 -12.41 -8.13 11.40
C GLY A 147 -11.71 -7.87 12.73
N ALA A 148 -11.47 -8.94 13.49
CA ALA A 148 -10.91 -8.84 14.84
C ALA A 148 -9.40 -8.56 14.78
N GLY A 149 -9.00 -7.32 14.47
CA GLY A 149 -7.63 -6.80 14.53
C GLY A 149 -7.62 -5.48 15.31
N ALA A 150 -6.67 -5.33 16.24
CA ALA A 150 -6.64 -4.20 17.18
C ALA A 150 -6.10 -2.93 16.49
N TRP A 151 -6.89 -1.84 16.50
CA TRP A 151 -6.43 -0.52 16.07
C TRP A 151 -5.68 0.16 17.22
N GLY A 152 -4.39 0.44 17.01
CA GLY A 152 -3.50 1.10 17.97
C GLY A 152 -3.44 2.62 17.83
N GLY A 153 -4.59 3.30 17.71
CA GLY A 153 -4.63 4.77 17.65
C GLY A 153 -4.30 5.40 19.00
N GLY A 154 -3.05 5.84 19.19
CA GLY A 154 -2.60 6.54 20.39
C GLY A 154 -2.77 8.06 20.29
N GLY A 155 -3.44 8.64 21.30
CA GLY A 155 -3.13 9.92 21.95
C GLY A 155 -3.32 11.22 21.18
#